data_AF-A0A0G1L4L7-F1
#
_entry.id   AF-A0A0G1L4L7-F1
#
_cell.length_a   1.000
_cell.length_b   1.000
_cell.length_c   1.000
_cell.angle_alpha   90.00
_cell.angle_beta   90.00
_cell.angle_gamma   90.00
#
_symmetry.space_group_name_H-M   'P 1'
#
loop_
_entity.id
_entity.type
_entity.pdbx_description
1 polymer ?
#
loop_
_entity_poly.entity_id
_entity_poly.type
_entity_poly.pdbx_seq_one_letter_code
_entity_poly.pdbx_strand_id
1 'polypeptide(L)' 'MAKIAINGFGRIGRSFFKAAYGMPDFGIVAIN' A
#
# COMPACT_ATOMS: atom_id res chain seq x y z
N MET A 1 -4.08 -1.61 12.98
CA MET A 1 -3.18 -1.02 11.96
C MET A 1 -2.12 -2.04 11.52
N ALA A 2 -2.32 -2.66 10.36
CA ALA A 2 -1.32 -3.49 9.70
C ALA A 2 -0.26 -2.61 9.01
N LYS A 3 1.02 -2.93 9.21
CA LYS A 3 2.14 -2.26 8.53
C LYS A 3 2.46 -3.01 7.24
N ILE A 4 2.36 -2.33 6.11
CA ILE A 4 2.45 -2.94 4.78
C ILE A 4 3.61 -2.33 4.01
N ALA A 5 4.44 -3.18 3.43
CA ALA A 5 5.42 -2.82 2.42
C ALA A 5 4.96 -3.30 1.05
N ILE A 6 5.14 -2.48 0.01
CA ILE A 6 4.86 -2.86 -1.37
C ILE A 6 6.20 -3.06 -2.08
N ASN A 7 6.46 -4.27 -2.58
CA ASN A 7 7.60 -4.54 -3.44
C ASN A 7 7.10 -4.79 -4.88
N GLY A 8 7.42 -3.88 -5.78
CA GLY A 8 6.92 -3.82 -7.15
C GLY A 8 5.78 -2.81 -7.31
N PHE A 9 6.12 -1.53 -7.49
CA PHE A 9 5.14 -0.43 -7.68
C PHE A 9 4.61 -0.27 -9.12
N GLY A 10 4.37 -1.41 -9.79
CA GLY A 10 3.74 -1.48 -11.10
C GLY A 10 2.23 -1.23 -11.05
N ARG A 11 1.50 -1.75 -12.05
CA ARG A 11 0.04 -1.59 -12.15
C ARG A 11 -0.69 -2.06 -10.87
N ILE A 12 -0.35 -3.22 -10.33
CA ILE A 12 -1.01 -3.78 -9.15
C ILE A 12 -0.61 -3.03 -7.87
N GLY A 13 0.68 -2.74 -7.67
CA GLY A 13 1.15 -1.98 -6.50
C GLY A 13 0.47 -0.61 -6.40
N ARG A 14 0.32 0.10 -7.52
CA ARG A 14 -0.39 1.39 -7.58
C ARG A 14 -1.89 1.26 -7.30
N SER A 15 -2.56 0.27 -7.89
CA SER A 15 -3.98 0.02 -7.63
C SER A 15 -4.24 -0.34 -6.17
N PHE A 16 -3.40 -1.18 -5.58
CA PHE A 16 -3.47 -1.54 -4.16
C PHE A 16 -3.28 -0.31 -3.27
N PHE A 17 -2.23 0.49 -3.50
CA PHE A 17 -1.99 1.73 -2.76
C PHE A 17 -3.20 2.65 -2.82
N LYS A 18 -3.78 2.84 -4.01
CA LYS A 18 -4.96 3.70 -4.18
C LYS A 18 -6.19 3.19 -3.43
N ALA A 19 -6.41 1.87 -3.41
CA ALA A 19 -7.53 1.27 -2.69
C ALA A 19 -7.34 1.34 -1.17
N ALA A 20 -6.10 1.18 -0.69
CA ALA A 20 -5.75 1.23 0.73
C ALA A 20 -5.61 2.65 1.29
N TYR A 21 -5.49 3.67 0.43
CA TYR A 21 -5.26 5.05 0.84
C TYR A 21 -6.41 5.57 1.71
N GLY A 22 -6.10 6.03 2.93
CA GLY A 22 -7.08 6.54 3.88
C GLY A 22 -7.81 5.49 4.70
N MET A 23 -7.53 4.19 4.51
CA MET A 23 -8.06 3.14 5.39
C MET A 23 -7.29 3.15 6.72
N PRO A 24 -7.96 3.33 7.88
CA PRO A 24 -7.29 3.49 9.18
C PRO A 24 -6.51 2.23 9.61
N ASP A 25 -6.90 1.06 9.09
CA ASP A 25 -6.25 -0.19 9.40
C ASP A 25 -5.02 -0.49 8.54
N PHE A 26 -4.79 0.25 7.45
CA PHE A 26 -3.73 -0.03 6.47
C PHE A 26 -2.68 1.07 6.49
N GLY A 27 -1.56 0.81 7.15
CA GLY A 27 -0.40 1.68 7.16
C GLY A 27 0.63 1.24 6.13
N ILE A 28 0.65 1.87 4.95
CA ILE A 28 1.70 1.64 3.96
C ILE A 28 2.96 2.37 4.42
N VAL A 29 3.99 1.62 4.83
CA VAL A 29 5.20 2.15 5.47
C VAL A 29 6.42 2.18 4.54
N ALA A 30 6.39 1.42 3.43
CA ALA A 30 7.48 1.37 2.48
C ALA A 30 7.00 0.95 1.08
N ILE A 31 7.69 1.42 0.04
CA ILE A 31 7.50 1.02 -1.37
C ILE A 31 8.90 0.83 -1.98
N ASN A 32 9.12 -0.30 -2.67
CA ASN A 32 10.32 -0.64 -3.44
C ASN A 32 9.96 -1.02 -4.88
#